data_AF-A0A327P038-F1
#
_entry.id   AF-A0A327P038-F1
#
_cell.length_a   1.000
_cell.length_b   1.000
_cell.length_c   1.000
_cell.angle_alpha   90.00
_cell.angle_beta   90.00
_cell.angle_gamma   90.00
#
_symmetry.space_group_name_H-M   'P 1'
#
loop_
_entity.id
_entity.type
_entity.pdbx_description
1 polymer ?
#
loop_
_entity_poly.entity_id
_entity_poly.type
_entity_poly.pdbx_seq_one_letter_code
_entity_poly.pdbx_strand_id
1 'polypeptide(L)'
;MAKQAGYIKLEGTIGDLSFYKNRDGNFIARRKGGVTKKRLLTDPKFQRTRENMQEFSKAATAAKFLKNAFREIELKSNGGKLHNRLYSMAMKVVKSDPVSARGDRKFELGDMALLLGFEFSEKAVFSNVLKKQPDILDDPAYVSVTIPELVPMKYLLYSQGSTHYRFSLIRAAVDFEANSFNTEISTVVPMLINNLSSPELTLTLPKPAVAGEKYFFALTLEFLTQVNGNQYDLNDVSQNPAYILSVV
;
A
#
# COMPACT_ATOMS: atom_id res chain seq x y z
N MET A 1 23.70 10.39 21.03
CA MET A 1 24.73 11.07 21.85
C MET A 1 25.35 12.18 21.02
N ALA A 2 25.71 13.31 21.63
CA ALA A 2 26.42 14.38 20.92
C ALA A 2 27.84 13.95 20.54
N LYS A 3 28.34 14.48 19.42
CA LYS A 3 29.68 14.27 18.89
C LYS A 3 30.44 15.59 18.88
N GLN A 4 31.74 15.54 19.14
CA GLN A 4 32.62 16.68 19.02
C GLN A 4 32.90 16.97 17.55
N ALA A 5 32.56 18.18 17.10
CA ALA A 5 32.73 18.63 15.72
C ALA A 5 33.86 19.69 15.58
N GLY A 6 34.44 20.11 16.71
CA GLY A 6 35.60 21.00 16.75
C GLY A 6 36.01 21.29 18.19
N TYR A 7 36.97 22.20 18.39
CA TYR A 7 37.53 22.51 19.71
C TYR A 7 36.46 22.87 20.78
N ILE A 8 35.43 23.63 20.39
CA ILE A 8 34.27 23.97 21.25
C ILE A 8 32.93 23.52 20.63
N LYS A 9 32.95 23.09 19.36
CA LYS A 9 31.75 22.82 18.57
C LYS A 9 31.25 21.40 18.82
N LEU A 10 29.94 21.27 19.08
CA LEU A 10 29.25 20.00 19.32
C LEU A 10 28.11 19.84 18.31
N GLU A 11 27.82 18.61 17.92
CA GLU A 11 26.64 18.26 17.12
C GLU A 11 25.88 17.10 17.79
N GLY A 12 24.57 17.25 17.93
CA GLY A 12 23.70 16.29 18.63
C GLY A 12 23.20 16.81 19.99
N THR A 13 22.76 15.91 20.88
CA THR A 13 22.03 16.28 22.10
C THR A 13 22.81 15.90 23.36
N ILE A 14 22.91 16.83 24.32
CA ILE A 14 23.44 16.65 25.68
C ILE A 14 22.40 17.16 26.67
N GLY A 15 21.81 16.25 27.46
CA GLY A 15 20.72 16.61 28.37
C GLY A 15 19.57 17.33 27.64
N ASP A 16 19.25 18.54 28.10
CA ASP A 16 18.22 19.40 27.49
C ASP A 16 18.76 20.31 26.38
N LEU A 17 20.02 20.22 25.99
CA LEU A 17 20.61 21.05 24.93
C LEU A 17 20.79 20.25 23.64
N SER A 18 20.35 20.83 22.53
CA SER A 18 20.54 20.29 21.20
C SER A 18 21.40 21.24 20.38
N PHE A 19 22.52 20.72 19.87
CA PHE A 19 23.49 21.43 19.07
C PHE A 19 23.38 20.98 17.61
N TYR A 20 23.20 21.92 16.69
CA TYR A 20 23.03 21.63 15.26
C TYR A 20 23.48 22.81 14.40
N LYS A 21 23.73 22.57 13.11
CA LYS A 21 23.96 23.65 12.13
C LYS A 21 22.63 24.14 11.57
N ASN A 22 22.43 25.46 11.54
CA ASN A 22 21.30 26.05 10.84
C ASN A 22 21.56 26.06 9.31
N ARG A 23 20.59 26.54 8.52
CA ARG A 23 20.71 26.63 7.05
C ARG A 23 21.89 27.50 6.59
N ASP A 24 22.31 28.47 7.42
CA ASP A 24 23.42 29.38 7.12
C ASP A 24 24.79 28.80 7.54
N GLY A 25 24.83 27.55 8.02
CA GLY A 25 26.05 26.87 8.44
C GLY A 25 26.54 27.23 9.85
N ASN A 26 25.79 28.05 10.60
CA ASN A 26 26.14 28.47 11.95
C ASN A 26 25.79 27.39 12.98
N PHE A 27 26.68 27.17 13.95
CA PHE A 27 26.45 26.26 15.06
C PHE A 27 25.50 26.90 16.08
N ILE A 28 24.32 26.30 16.24
CA ILE A 28 23.28 26.77 17.17
C ILE A 28 23.14 25.79 18.32
N ALA A 29 23.10 26.30 19.54
CA ALA A 29 22.66 25.58 20.72
C ALA A 29 21.23 26.00 21.06
N ARG A 30 20.31 25.04 21.21
CA ARG A 30 18.96 25.31 21.70
C ARG A 30 18.63 24.44 22.88
N ARG A 31 17.90 24.99 23.86
CA ARG A 31 17.22 24.16 24.86
C ARG A 31 16.09 23.38 24.19
N LYS A 32 15.82 22.18 24.68
CA LYS A 32 14.68 21.35 24.31
C LYS A 32 13.41 22.12 24.64
N GLY A 33 12.84 22.76 23.62
CA GLY A 33 11.55 23.43 23.70
C GLY A 33 10.39 22.44 23.59
N GLY A 34 9.18 22.95 23.76
CA GLY A 34 7.95 22.18 23.62
C GLY A 34 7.40 21.63 24.93
N VAL A 35 6.31 20.86 24.81
CA VAL A 35 5.55 20.29 25.93
C VAL A 35 6.21 18.98 26.38
N THR A 36 6.35 18.76 27.68
CA THR A 36 6.89 17.48 28.18
C THR A 36 5.93 16.33 27.90
N LYS A 37 6.46 15.11 27.71
CA LYS A 37 5.62 13.90 27.49
C LYS A 37 4.58 13.73 28.60
N LYS A 38 4.99 13.90 29.87
CA LYS A 38 4.08 13.83 31.02
C LYS A 38 2.93 14.82 30.87
N ARG A 39 3.22 16.09 30.57
CA ARG A 39 2.18 17.11 30.38
C ARG A 39 1.28 16.79 29.19
N LEU A 40 1.83 16.37 28.05
CA LEU A 40 1.01 15.98 26.88
C LEU A 40 0.04 14.83 27.21
N LEU A 41 0.48 13.88 28.04
CA LEU A 41 -0.33 12.73 28.44
C LEU A 41 -1.39 13.07 29.50
N THR A 42 -1.13 14.01 30.41
CA THR A 42 -2.01 14.26 31.57
C THR A 42 -2.82 15.56 31.49
N ASP A 43 -2.32 16.60 30.83
CA ASP A 43 -2.96 17.93 30.82
C ASP A 43 -4.23 17.88 29.94
N PRO A 44 -5.41 18.28 30.46
CA PRO A 44 -6.67 18.27 29.72
C PRO A 44 -6.62 19.06 28.41
N LYS A 45 -5.78 20.11 28.32
CA LYS A 45 -5.64 20.92 27.10
C LYS A 45 -5.15 20.12 25.89
N PHE A 46 -4.46 19.00 26.12
CA PHE A 46 -3.96 18.11 25.06
C PHE A 46 -4.87 16.92 24.76
N GLN A 47 -6.10 16.88 25.29
CA GLN A 47 -7.04 15.78 25.02
C GLN A 47 -7.18 15.52 23.52
N ARG A 48 -7.48 16.55 22.72
CA ARG A 48 -7.63 16.43 21.26
C ARG A 48 -6.35 15.97 20.56
N THR A 49 -5.18 16.33 21.10
CA THR A 49 -3.89 15.86 20.58
C THR A 49 -3.75 14.35 20.80
N ARG A 50 -4.12 13.85 21.99
CA ARG A 50 -4.06 12.43 22.31
C ARG A 50 -5.05 11.61 21.48
N GLU A 51 -6.28 12.08 21.33
CA GLU A 51 -7.29 11.46 20.47
C GLU A 51 -6.77 11.31 19.04
N ASN A 52 -6.24 12.39 18.44
CA ASN A 52 -5.68 12.32 17.09
C ASN A 52 -4.47 11.37 17.02
N MET A 53 -3.61 11.34 18.05
CA MET A 53 -2.46 10.44 18.09
C MET A 53 -2.87 8.96 18.09
N GLN A 54 -3.95 8.61 18.79
CA GLN A 54 -4.48 7.24 18.80
C GLN A 54 -4.99 6.84 17.41
N GLU A 55 -5.81 7.69 16.78
CA GLU A 55 -6.34 7.44 15.43
C GLU A 55 -5.21 7.35 14.39
N PHE A 56 -4.18 8.21 14.49
CA PHE A 56 -2.99 8.11 13.64
C PHE A 56 -2.25 6.79 13.82
N SER A 57 -2.11 6.31 15.07
CA SER A 57 -1.49 5.01 15.32
C SER A 57 -2.30 3.87 14.69
N LYS A 58 -3.63 3.92 14.78
CA LYS A 58 -4.52 2.90 14.17
C LYS A 58 -4.40 2.89 12.66
N ALA A 59 -4.45 4.06 12.01
CA ALA A 59 -4.27 4.18 10.56
C ALA A 59 -2.87 3.71 10.10
N ALA A 60 -1.81 4.03 10.85
CA ALA A 60 -0.45 3.58 10.55
C ALA A 60 -0.30 2.06 10.61
N THR A 61 -0.90 1.43 11.63
CA THR A 61 -0.93 -0.02 11.75
C THR A 61 -1.69 -0.64 10.58
N ALA A 62 -2.92 -0.20 10.29
CA ALA A 62 -3.70 -0.74 9.17
C ALA A 62 -2.96 -0.59 7.82
N ALA A 63 -2.35 0.56 7.56
CA ALA A 63 -1.57 0.77 6.35
C ALA A 63 -0.34 -0.14 6.25
N LYS A 64 0.33 -0.44 7.37
CA LYS A 64 1.43 -1.42 7.42
C LYS A 64 0.91 -2.83 7.14
N PHE A 65 -0.22 -3.21 7.72
CA PHE A 65 -0.84 -4.53 7.49
C PHE A 65 -1.21 -4.73 6.04
N LEU A 66 -1.96 -3.81 5.45
CA LEU A 66 -2.34 -3.87 4.03
C LEU A 66 -1.10 -3.93 3.12
N LYS A 67 -0.10 -3.09 3.40
CA LYS A 67 1.16 -3.10 2.64
C LYS A 67 1.85 -4.47 2.71
N ASN A 68 1.91 -5.08 3.89
CA ASN A 68 2.55 -6.37 4.10
C ASN A 68 1.73 -7.53 3.51
N ALA A 69 0.40 -7.48 3.60
CA ALA A 69 -0.47 -8.48 3.00
C ALA A 69 -0.37 -8.48 1.47
N PHE A 70 -0.15 -7.31 0.88
CA PHE A 70 0.13 -7.17 -0.55
C PHE A 70 1.64 -7.08 -0.88
N ARG A 71 2.49 -7.79 -0.14
CA ARG A 71 3.96 -7.76 -0.34
C ARG A 71 4.39 -8.07 -1.77
N GLU A 72 3.73 -9.03 -2.42
CA GLU A 72 4.01 -9.39 -3.83
C GLU A 72 3.80 -8.21 -4.79
N ILE A 73 2.72 -7.45 -4.60
CA ILE A 73 2.46 -6.23 -5.36
C ILE A 73 3.45 -5.13 -4.97
N GLU A 74 3.71 -4.97 -3.68
CA GLU A 74 4.57 -3.93 -3.14
C GLU A 74 5.99 -4.02 -3.71
N LEU A 75 6.55 -5.22 -3.81
CA LEU A 75 7.89 -5.44 -4.37
C LEU A 75 8.02 -4.99 -5.83
N LYS A 76 6.92 -5.04 -6.58
CA LYS A 76 6.89 -4.82 -8.04
C LYS A 76 6.35 -3.45 -8.44
N SER A 77 5.54 -2.83 -7.59
CA SER A 77 4.72 -1.64 -7.93
C SER A 77 4.97 -0.43 -7.02
N ASN A 78 5.83 -0.53 -6.01
CA ASN A 78 6.04 0.54 -5.02
C ASN A 78 7.09 1.58 -5.45
N GLY A 79 6.64 2.80 -5.72
CA GLY A 79 7.49 3.97 -6.02
C GLY A 79 8.07 4.69 -4.79
N GLY A 80 8.12 4.04 -3.62
CA GLY A 80 8.63 4.59 -2.36
C GLY A 80 7.60 5.35 -1.50
N LYS A 81 6.42 5.66 -2.05
CA LYS A 81 5.35 6.41 -1.36
C LYS A 81 4.12 5.57 -0.98
N LEU A 82 4.12 4.27 -1.29
CA LEU A 82 2.95 3.40 -1.09
C LEU A 82 2.43 3.45 0.35
N HIS A 83 3.32 3.38 1.34
CA HIS A 83 2.89 3.42 2.75
C HIS A 83 2.17 4.72 3.11
N ASN A 84 2.65 5.88 2.66
CA ASN A 84 2.03 7.17 2.95
C ASN A 84 0.64 7.30 2.28
N ARG A 85 0.49 6.73 1.08
CA ARG A 85 -0.79 6.70 0.35
C ARG A 85 -1.80 5.79 1.05
N LEU A 86 -1.38 4.57 1.41
CA LEU A 86 -2.19 3.65 2.21
C LEU A 86 -2.56 4.26 3.56
N TYR A 87 -1.62 4.91 4.25
CA TYR A 87 -1.88 5.62 5.50
C TYR A 87 -2.95 6.72 5.34
N SER A 88 -2.85 7.50 4.26
CA SER A 88 -3.82 8.56 3.98
C SER A 88 -5.22 8.00 3.76
N MET A 89 -5.34 6.86 3.07
CA MET A 89 -6.63 6.17 2.88
C MET A 89 -7.11 5.52 4.17
N ALA A 90 -6.23 4.84 4.92
CA ALA A 90 -6.58 4.24 6.20
C ALA A 90 -7.06 5.28 7.22
N MET A 91 -6.53 6.50 7.19
CA MET A 91 -7.03 7.58 8.02
C MET A 91 -8.45 8.00 7.64
N LYS A 92 -8.82 7.94 6.35
CA LYS A 92 -10.21 8.19 5.93
C LYS A 92 -11.14 7.09 6.43
N VAL A 93 -10.72 5.83 6.32
CA VAL A 93 -11.45 4.66 6.84
C VAL A 93 -11.66 4.80 8.35
N VAL A 94 -10.60 5.00 9.14
CA VAL A 94 -10.71 5.19 10.60
C VAL A 94 -11.65 6.35 10.94
N LYS A 95 -11.61 7.45 10.21
CA LYS A 95 -12.48 8.61 10.48
C LYS A 95 -13.95 8.37 10.13
N SER A 96 -14.25 7.37 9.32
CA SER A 96 -15.60 6.99 8.92
C SER A 96 -16.29 6.03 9.90
N ASP A 97 -15.58 5.54 10.92
CA ASP A 97 -16.17 4.74 12.00
C ASP A 97 -17.34 5.50 12.66
N PRO A 98 -18.59 4.99 12.54
CA PRO A 98 -19.78 5.65 13.06
C PRO A 98 -20.08 5.29 14.52
N VAL A 99 -19.39 4.28 15.08
CA VAL A 99 -19.70 3.68 16.38
C VAL A 99 -18.83 4.28 17.48
N SER A 100 -17.53 4.40 17.22
CA SER A 100 -16.56 4.77 18.26
C SER A 100 -16.49 6.27 18.49
N ALA A 101 -16.26 6.66 19.74
CA ALA A 101 -15.92 8.03 20.08
C ALA A 101 -14.60 8.46 19.41
N ARG A 102 -14.41 9.77 19.25
CA ARG A 102 -13.17 10.34 18.72
C ARG A 102 -11.97 9.91 19.58
N GLY A 103 -10.88 9.52 18.94
CA GLY A 103 -9.70 8.94 19.60
C GLY A 103 -9.72 7.42 19.69
N ASP A 104 -10.90 6.83 19.81
CA ASP A 104 -11.08 5.38 19.94
C ASP A 104 -11.56 4.71 18.64
N ARG A 105 -11.67 5.47 17.55
CA ARG A 105 -12.08 4.97 16.25
C ARG A 105 -11.19 3.86 15.72
N LYS A 106 -11.84 2.86 15.15
CA LYS A 106 -11.23 1.62 14.65
C LYS A 106 -11.25 1.60 13.13
N PHE A 107 -10.25 0.95 12.54
CA PHE A 107 -10.21 0.78 11.09
C PHE A 107 -11.28 -0.23 10.64
N GLU A 108 -11.41 -1.32 11.38
CA GLU A 108 -12.34 -2.43 11.17
C GLU A 108 -13.83 -2.05 11.29
N LEU A 109 -14.15 -0.93 11.97
CA LEU A 109 -15.50 -0.38 12.08
C LEU A 109 -15.76 0.77 11.09
N GLY A 110 -14.74 1.17 10.32
CA GLY A 110 -14.86 2.17 9.28
C GLY A 110 -15.34 1.58 7.95
N ASP A 111 -15.68 2.46 7.02
CA ASP A 111 -15.99 2.12 5.64
C ASP A 111 -14.71 1.78 4.85
N MET A 112 -14.41 0.48 4.77
CA MET A 112 -13.27 -0.03 4.00
C MET A 112 -13.49 0.02 2.49
N ALA A 113 -14.73 0.22 2.00
CA ALA A 113 -15.01 0.38 0.57
C ALA A 113 -14.33 1.62 0.00
N LEU A 114 -13.91 2.58 0.84
CA LEU A 114 -13.05 3.69 0.45
C LEU A 114 -11.70 3.25 -0.17
N LEU A 115 -11.26 2.01 0.04
CA LEU A 115 -10.05 1.46 -0.57
C LEU A 115 -10.29 0.87 -1.97
N LEU A 116 -11.53 0.74 -2.42
CA LEU A 116 -11.84 0.31 -3.79
C LEU A 116 -11.21 1.26 -4.81
N GLY A 117 -10.57 0.71 -5.83
CA GLY A 117 -9.82 1.47 -6.84
C GLY A 117 -8.49 2.02 -6.34
N PHE A 118 -8.02 1.65 -5.14
CA PHE A 118 -6.70 2.07 -4.69
C PHE A 118 -5.60 1.48 -5.59
N GLU A 119 -4.91 2.34 -6.33
CA GLU A 119 -3.78 1.99 -7.19
C GLU A 119 -2.47 1.87 -6.39
N PHE A 120 -1.76 0.75 -6.49
CA PHE A 120 -0.49 0.56 -5.78
C PHE A 120 0.65 1.37 -6.38
N SER A 121 0.62 1.63 -7.69
CA SER A 121 1.58 2.49 -8.38
C SER A 121 0.96 3.84 -8.75
N GLU A 122 1.67 4.94 -8.50
CA GLU A 122 1.30 6.27 -9.02
C GLU A 122 1.73 6.46 -10.48
N LYS A 123 2.67 5.63 -10.95
CA LYS A 123 3.25 5.72 -12.30
C LYS A 123 2.56 4.78 -13.28
N ALA A 124 2.18 3.59 -12.81
CA ALA A 124 1.47 2.57 -13.57
C ALA A 124 0.02 2.47 -13.06
N VAL A 125 -0.84 3.38 -13.52
CA VAL A 125 -2.29 3.28 -13.26
C VAL A 125 -2.87 2.19 -14.15
N PHE A 126 -3.72 1.31 -13.62
CA PHE A 126 -4.16 0.12 -14.35
C PHE A 126 -4.84 0.44 -15.69
N SER A 127 -5.73 1.43 -15.71
CA SER A 127 -6.41 1.91 -16.93
C SER A 127 -5.49 2.60 -17.96
N ASN A 128 -4.29 3.02 -17.54
CA ASN A 128 -3.27 3.54 -18.44
C ASN A 128 -2.51 2.42 -19.15
N VAL A 129 -2.33 1.29 -18.47
CA VAL A 129 -1.55 0.15 -18.96
C VAL A 129 -2.42 -0.82 -19.75
N LEU A 130 -3.59 -1.21 -19.23
CA LEU A 130 -4.55 -2.07 -19.92
C LEU A 130 -5.69 -1.22 -20.51
N LYS A 131 -5.80 -1.20 -21.84
CA LYS A 131 -6.87 -0.52 -22.60
C LYS A 131 -8.07 -1.42 -22.87
N LYS A 132 -8.35 -2.31 -21.92
CA LYS A 132 -9.51 -3.20 -21.86
C LYS A 132 -10.03 -3.19 -20.44
N GLN A 133 -11.35 -3.19 -20.28
CA GLN A 133 -11.98 -3.23 -18.98
C GLN A 133 -12.14 -4.69 -18.55
N PRO A 134 -11.56 -5.11 -17.41
CA PRO A 134 -11.89 -6.40 -16.82
C PRO A 134 -13.30 -6.38 -16.23
N ASP A 135 -14.01 -7.50 -16.35
CA ASP A 135 -15.29 -7.71 -15.69
C ASP A 135 -15.06 -8.31 -14.30
N ILE A 136 -15.62 -7.69 -13.27
CA ILE A 136 -15.44 -8.09 -11.87
C ILE A 136 -16.76 -8.66 -11.36
N LEU A 137 -16.73 -9.89 -10.88
CA LEU A 137 -17.84 -10.52 -10.18
C LEU A 137 -17.46 -10.69 -8.71
N ASP A 138 -18.24 -10.03 -7.85
CA ASP A 138 -18.12 -10.11 -6.39
C ASP A 138 -19.25 -10.99 -5.85
N ASP A 139 -19.02 -12.29 -5.79
CA ASP A 139 -19.96 -13.29 -5.29
C ASP A 139 -19.78 -13.47 -3.76
N PRO A 140 -20.84 -13.85 -3.00
CA PRO A 140 -20.69 -14.14 -1.58
C PRO A 140 -19.63 -15.20 -1.24
N ALA A 141 -19.35 -16.16 -2.13
CA ALA A 141 -18.40 -17.24 -1.90
C ALA A 141 -17.02 -17.03 -2.55
N TYR A 142 -16.88 -16.13 -3.51
CA TYR A 142 -15.63 -15.87 -4.23
C TYR A 142 -15.62 -14.51 -4.92
N VAL A 143 -14.43 -14.07 -5.33
CA VAL A 143 -14.28 -12.95 -6.27
C VAL A 143 -13.61 -13.49 -7.52
N SER A 144 -14.18 -13.19 -8.68
CA SER A 144 -13.57 -13.49 -9.97
C SER A 144 -13.39 -12.24 -10.82
N VAL A 145 -12.31 -12.23 -11.58
CA VAL A 145 -12.04 -11.20 -12.57
C VAL A 145 -11.82 -11.84 -13.93
N THR A 146 -12.58 -11.37 -14.91
CA THR A 146 -12.53 -11.84 -16.29
C THR A 146 -11.86 -10.76 -17.14
N ILE A 147 -10.73 -11.11 -17.73
CA ILE A 147 -10.04 -10.27 -18.72
C ILE A 147 -10.54 -10.72 -20.09
N PRO A 148 -11.25 -9.87 -20.84
CA PRO A 148 -11.77 -10.23 -22.16
C PRO A 148 -10.62 -10.52 -23.12
N GLU A 149 -10.94 -11.23 -24.21
CA GLU A 149 -9.96 -11.42 -25.28
C GLU A 149 -9.35 -10.08 -25.74
N LEU A 150 -8.04 -10.11 -26.00
CA LEU A 150 -7.30 -8.91 -26.35
C LEU A 150 -6.10 -9.24 -27.24
N VAL A 151 -5.77 -8.29 -28.10
CA VAL A 151 -4.49 -8.27 -28.83
C VAL A 151 -3.48 -7.48 -28.00
N PRO A 152 -2.43 -8.12 -27.43
CA PRO A 152 -1.53 -7.48 -26.47
C PRO A 152 -0.87 -6.21 -27.02
N MET A 153 -0.34 -6.24 -28.25
CA MET A 153 0.31 -5.07 -28.87
C MET A 153 -0.63 -3.87 -29.09
N LYS A 154 -1.96 -4.08 -29.07
CA LYS A 154 -2.95 -3.02 -29.25
C LYS A 154 -3.48 -2.47 -27.93
N TYR A 155 -3.63 -3.34 -26.93
CA TYR A 155 -4.33 -3.01 -25.69
C TYR A 155 -3.44 -2.95 -24.45
N LEU A 156 -2.15 -3.30 -24.56
CA LEU A 156 -1.18 -3.13 -23.48
C LEU A 156 -0.21 -1.99 -23.81
N LEU A 157 0.02 -1.11 -22.84
CA LEU A 157 1.16 -0.22 -22.82
C LEU A 157 2.30 -0.91 -22.06
N TYR A 158 3.43 -1.13 -22.71
CA TYR A 158 4.57 -1.85 -22.14
C TYR A 158 5.88 -1.18 -22.55
N SER A 159 6.94 -1.35 -21.76
CA SER A 159 8.27 -0.83 -22.06
C SER A 159 9.05 -1.69 -23.07
N GLN A 160 10.06 -1.09 -23.71
CA GLN A 160 10.97 -1.85 -24.57
C GLN A 160 11.69 -2.94 -23.77
N GLY A 161 11.70 -4.15 -24.31
CA GLY A 161 12.31 -5.33 -23.67
C GLY A 161 11.33 -6.28 -23.00
N SER A 162 10.08 -5.88 -22.79
CA SER A 162 9.01 -6.79 -22.36
C SER A 162 8.66 -7.75 -23.50
N THR A 163 8.72 -9.06 -23.21
CA THR A 163 8.36 -10.11 -24.17
C THR A 163 7.09 -10.84 -23.78
N HIS A 164 6.79 -10.89 -22.48
CA HIS A 164 5.61 -11.54 -21.94
C HIS A 164 4.89 -10.64 -20.94
N TYR A 165 3.64 -10.98 -20.67
CA TYR A 165 2.83 -10.38 -19.63
C TYR A 165 2.05 -11.48 -18.88
N ARG A 166 1.69 -11.22 -17.62
CA ARG A 166 0.77 -12.08 -16.86
C ARG A 166 -0.12 -11.26 -15.95
N PHE A 167 -1.32 -11.78 -15.71
CA PHE A 167 -2.23 -11.26 -14.69
C PHE A 167 -2.16 -12.12 -13.43
N SER A 168 -2.29 -11.48 -12.27
CA SER A 168 -2.51 -12.18 -11.01
C SER A 168 -3.61 -11.52 -10.21
N LEU A 169 -4.52 -12.33 -9.68
CA LEU A 169 -5.51 -11.94 -8.68
C LEU A 169 -4.94 -12.32 -7.32
N ILE A 170 -4.97 -11.39 -6.38
CA ILE A 170 -4.42 -11.55 -5.03
C ILE A 170 -5.52 -11.27 -4.03
N ARG A 171 -5.73 -12.19 -3.08
CA ARG A 171 -6.60 -12.00 -1.92
C ARG A 171 -5.75 -11.84 -0.68
N ALA A 172 -5.86 -10.69 -0.03
CA ALA A 172 -5.37 -10.48 1.33
C ALA A 172 -6.52 -10.66 2.32
N ALA A 173 -6.44 -11.71 3.15
CA ALA A 173 -7.27 -11.88 4.33
C ALA A 173 -6.56 -11.23 5.52
N VAL A 174 -7.19 -10.28 6.20
CA VAL A 174 -6.58 -9.49 7.27
C VAL A 174 -7.46 -9.53 8.51
N ASP A 175 -6.88 -9.92 9.63
CA ASP A 175 -7.49 -9.78 10.96
C ASP A 175 -6.74 -8.70 11.73
N PHE A 176 -7.38 -7.53 11.85
CA PHE A 176 -6.80 -6.36 12.51
C PHE A 176 -6.73 -6.50 14.04
N GLU A 177 -7.57 -7.34 14.64
CA GLU A 177 -7.55 -7.59 16.09
C GLU A 177 -6.47 -8.62 16.44
N ALA A 178 -6.39 -9.71 15.69
CA ALA A 178 -5.37 -10.75 15.85
C ALA A 178 -3.99 -10.34 15.33
N ASN A 179 -3.88 -9.21 14.63
CA ASN A 179 -2.63 -8.75 14.00
C ASN A 179 -2.02 -9.80 13.05
N SER A 180 -2.87 -10.46 12.27
CA SER A 180 -2.49 -11.50 11.32
C SER A 180 -3.02 -11.18 9.92
N PHE A 181 -2.36 -11.77 8.92
CA PHE A 181 -2.84 -11.74 7.55
C PHE A 181 -2.42 -13.02 6.82
N ASN A 182 -3.19 -13.39 5.81
CA ASN A 182 -2.89 -14.45 4.86
C ASN A 182 -3.11 -13.93 3.44
N THR A 183 -2.24 -14.33 2.51
CA THR A 183 -2.32 -13.92 1.11
C THR A 183 -2.39 -15.14 0.22
N GLU A 184 -3.43 -15.19 -0.62
CA GLU A 184 -3.57 -16.18 -1.69
C GLU A 184 -3.46 -15.50 -3.05
N ILE A 185 -2.89 -16.20 -4.02
CA ILE A 185 -2.61 -15.66 -5.36
C ILE A 185 -3.03 -16.67 -6.41
N SER A 186 -3.82 -16.21 -7.38
CA SER A 186 -4.11 -16.92 -8.61
C SER A 186 -3.40 -16.18 -9.75
N THR A 187 -2.53 -16.88 -10.49
CA THR A 187 -1.70 -16.28 -11.54
C THR A 187 -1.88 -17.05 -12.84
N VAL A 188 -2.10 -16.35 -13.95
CA VAL A 188 -2.12 -16.98 -15.27
C VAL A 188 -0.70 -17.27 -15.76
N VAL A 189 -0.57 -18.27 -16.63
CA VAL A 189 0.70 -18.54 -17.32
C VAL A 189 1.09 -17.30 -18.14
N PRO A 190 2.37 -16.88 -18.12
CA PRO A 190 2.84 -15.76 -18.93
C PRO A 190 2.54 -15.94 -20.42
N MET A 191 1.96 -14.93 -21.03
CA MET A 191 1.61 -14.92 -22.46
C MET A 191 2.50 -13.96 -23.23
N LEU A 192 2.71 -14.25 -24.50
CA LEU A 192 3.53 -13.43 -25.39
C LEU A 192 2.87 -12.07 -25.68
N ILE A 193 3.68 -11.03 -25.70
CA ILE A 193 3.27 -9.73 -26.24
C ILE A 193 3.46 -9.80 -27.76
N ASN A 194 2.36 -9.96 -28.50
CA ASN A 194 2.34 -10.05 -29.95
C ASN A 194 1.04 -9.45 -30.53
N ASN A 195 0.87 -9.57 -31.85
CA ASN A 195 -0.30 -9.07 -32.56
C ASN A 195 -1.40 -10.14 -32.74
N LEU A 196 -1.34 -11.24 -32.00
CA LEU A 196 -2.35 -12.30 -32.01
C LEU A 196 -3.37 -12.07 -30.88
N SER A 197 -4.62 -12.49 -31.10
CA SER A 197 -5.63 -12.43 -30.04
C SER A 197 -5.29 -13.45 -28.96
N SER A 198 -5.15 -12.98 -27.73
CA SER A 198 -5.11 -13.81 -26.52
C SER A 198 -6.56 -14.09 -26.09
N PRO A 199 -6.89 -15.33 -25.69
CA PRO A 199 -8.25 -15.68 -25.29
C PRO A 199 -8.66 -14.95 -24.01
N GLU A 200 -9.96 -14.98 -23.73
CA GLU A 200 -10.49 -14.56 -22.44
C GLU A 200 -9.86 -15.36 -21.29
N LEU A 201 -9.59 -14.69 -20.18
CA LEU A 201 -9.01 -15.29 -18.98
C LEU A 201 -9.90 -14.99 -17.79
N THR A 202 -10.12 -15.97 -16.93
CA THR A 202 -10.81 -15.77 -15.66
C THR A 202 -9.90 -16.20 -14.52
N LEU A 203 -9.67 -15.30 -13.57
CA LEU A 203 -9.00 -15.61 -12.30
C LEU A 203 -10.03 -15.54 -11.17
N THR A 204 -10.03 -16.53 -10.30
CA THR A 204 -10.95 -16.62 -9.18
C THR A 204 -10.20 -16.91 -7.90
N LEU A 205 -10.58 -16.26 -6.80
CA LEU A 205 -10.13 -16.57 -5.46
C LEU A 205 -11.33 -16.68 -4.51
N PRO A 206 -11.32 -17.63 -3.56
CA PRO A 206 -12.44 -17.84 -2.68
C PRO A 206 -12.55 -16.72 -1.65
N LYS A 207 -13.75 -16.58 -1.06
CA LYS A 207 -14.06 -15.71 0.06
C LYS A 207 -14.56 -16.58 1.23
N PRO A 208 -13.64 -17.19 1.99
CA PRO A 208 -14.01 -18.01 3.14
C PRO A 208 -14.79 -17.19 4.17
N ALA A 209 -15.70 -17.81 4.90
CA ALA A 209 -16.42 -17.16 5.99
C ALA A 209 -15.66 -17.33 7.32
N VAL A 210 -14.47 -16.75 7.43
CA VAL A 210 -13.68 -16.78 8.67
C VAL A 210 -14.04 -15.56 9.53
N ALA A 211 -14.44 -15.79 10.78
CA ALA A 211 -14.80 -14.73 11.70
C ALA A 211 -13.60 -13.79 11.96
N GLY A 212 -13.83 -12.48 11.88
CA GLY A 212 -12.81 -11.45 12.11
C GLY A 212 -11.99 -11.05 10.88
N GLU A 213 -11.87 -11.94 9.89
CA GLU A 213 -11.13 -11.65 8.66
C GLU A 213 -11.89 -10.65 7.76
N LYS A 214 -11.11 -9.72 7.21
CA LYS A 214 -11.51 -8.79 6.15
C LYS A 214 -10.74 -9.13 4.89
N TYR A 215 -11.41 -9.19 3.77
CA TYR A 215 -10.84 -9.61 2.50
C TYR A 215 -10.65 -8.42 1.56
N PHE A 216 -9.44 -8.29 1.03
CA PHE A 216 -9.10 -7.31 0.01
C PHE A 216 -8.61 -8.06 -1.22
N PHE A 217 -9.21 -7.77 -2.38
CA PHE A 217 -8.82 -8.37 -3.64
C PHE A 217 -8.16 -7.34 -4.52
N ALA A 218 -7.00 -7.68 -5.08
CA ALA A 218 -6.27 -6.82 -6.00
C ALA A 218 -5.89 -7.58 -7.27
N LEU A 219 -6.03 -6.91 -8.42
CA LEU A 219 -5.54 -7.39 -9.70
C LEU A 219 -4.23 -6.69 -10.01
N THR A 220 -3.23 -7.45 -10.43
CA THR A 220 -1.95 -6.96 -10.93
C THR A 220 -1.70 -7.45 -12.36
N LEU A 221 -1.02 -6.62 -13.14
CA LEU A 221 -0.47 -6.96 -14.45
C LEU A 221 1.04 -6.78 -14.37
N GLU A 222 1.77 -7.82 -14.76
CA GLU A 222 3.23 -7.84 -14.69
C GLU A 222 3.82 -8.10 -16.06
N PHE A 223 4.94 -7.43 -16.35
CA PHE A 223 5.71 -7.65 -17.57
C PHE A 223 6.98 -8.45 -17.29
N LEU A 224 7.30 -9.37 -18.19
CA LEU A 224 8.47 -10.22 -18.11
C LEU A 224 9.29 -10.12 -19.39
N THR A 225 10.59 -10.36 -19.26
CA THR A 225 11.47 -10.59 -20.40
C THR A 225 11.90 -12.04 -20.46
N GLN A 226 12.20 -12.53 -21.67
CA GLN A 226 12.67 -13.90 -21.86
C GLN A 226 14.04 -13.86 -22.53
N VAL A 227 15.03 -14.47 -21.90
CA VAL A 227 16.40 -14.58 -22.41
C VAL A 227 16.79 -16.05 -22.37
N ASN A 228 17.17 -16.61 -23.52
CA ASN A 228 17.58 -18.01 -23.66
C ASN A 228 16.57 -19.03 -23.10
N GLY A 229 15.28 -18.75 -23.25
CA GLY A 229 14.20 -19.61 -22.75
C GLY A 229 13.84 -19.42 -21.27
N ASN A 230 14.62 -18.65 -20.50
CA ASN A 230 14.31 -18.32 -19.12
C ASN A 230 13.57 -16.98 -19.03
N GLN A 231 12.52 -16.93 -18.22
CA GLN A 231 11.74 -15.70 -17.97
C GLN A 231 12.23 -14.98 -16.72
N TYR A 232 12.29 -13.65 -16.80
CA TYR A 232 12.72 -12.76 -15.73
C TYR A 232 11.71 -11.64 -15.54
N ASP A 233 11.33 -11.38 -14.29
CA ASP A 233 10.43 -10.29 -13.94
C ASP A 233 11.10 -8.94 -14.18
N LEU A 234 10.46 -8.08 -14.98
CA LEU A 234 10.84 -6.69 -15.10
C LEU A 234 10.19 -5.96 -13.92
N ASN A 235 10.89 -5.87 -12.79
CA ASN A 235 10.45 -5.17 -11.58
C ASN A 235 10.43 -3.64 -11.78
N ASP A 236 9.87 -3.19 -12.90
CA ASP A 236 9.72 -1.79 -13.25
C ASP A 236 8.42 -1.26 -12.66
N VAL A 237 8.61 -0.51 -11.57
CA VAL A 237 7.55 0.19 -10.83
C VAL A 237 6.72 1.14 -11.72
N SER A 238 7.26 1.57 -12.86
CA SER A 238 6.56 2.41 -13.83
C SER A 238 5.64 1.65 -14.79
N GLN A 239 5.68 0.31 -14.78
CA GLN A 239 4.96 -0.53 -15.75
C GLN A 239 4.08 -1.61 -15.12
N ASN A 240 4.26 -1.95 -13.84
CA ASN A 240 3.44 -2.98 -13.18
C ASN A 240 2.27 -2.31 -12.44
N PRO A 241 1.07 -2.19 -13.04
CA PRO A 241 -0.08 -1.66 -12.35
C PRO A 241 -0.69 -2.71 -11.44
N ALA A 242 -1.25 -2.24 -10.34
CA ALA A 242 -2.12 -3.05 -9.52
C ALA A 242 -3.11 -2.17 -8.79
N TYR A 243 -4.34 -2.66 -8.60
CA TYR A 243 -5.36 -1.93 -7.87
C TYR A 243 -6.26 -2.86 -7.06
N ILE A 244 -6.83 -2.34 -5.98
CA ILE A 244 -7.85 -3.03 -5.20
C ILE A 244 -9.19 -2.99 -5.96
N LEU A 245 -9.73 -4.16 -6.30
CA LEU A 245 -10.96 -4.29 -7.09
C LEU A 245 -12.19 -4.71 -6.26
N SER A 246 -11.99 -5.33 -5.10
CA SER A 246 -13.07 -5.69 -4.16
C SER A 246 -12.55 -5.65 -2.71
N VAL A 247 -13.44 -5.28 -1.80
CA VAL A 247 -13.19 -5.18 -0.35
C VAL A 247 -14.42 -5.69 0.39
N VAL A 248 -14.24 -6.64 1.30
CA VAL A 248 -15.33 -7.32 2.04
C VAL A 248 -15.00 -7.50 3.52
#